data_AF-A0AAE1KZA1-F1
#
_entry.id   AF-A0AAE1KZA1-F1
#
_cell.length_a   1.000
_cell.length_b   1.000
_cell.length_c   1.000
_cell.angle_alpha   90.00
_cell.angle_beta   90.00
_cell.angle_gamma   90.00
#
_symmetry.space_group_name_H-M   'P 1'
#
loop_
_entity.id
_entity.type
_entity.pdbx_description
1 polymer ?
#
loop_
_entity_poly.entity_id
_entity_poly.type
_entity_poly.pdbx_seq_one_letter_code
_entity_poly.pdbx_strand_id
1 'polypeptide(L)'
;MELNWSRCVICQQDTSEPLKCPLHSRDPSDKTGVYASFLNNVEQFSVIDAVPVELLFGNNETVEKFVSHSAAWHKSCYLKFSSSKLAKAKKRTHKHDTEERRPRKRKSLEVTKCFLCEKGEEESVLHEVSTFHTDKNIRDMITELNDTQLLTRICGGDLMAMEAKYHLSCMVKLRNRHRSLIRKQSQVPDDIDSKMNESRAFVKLTRYIEEAVTSGTHLFKLSEIHSLHVTRLEELNIHKQVNKTRLKARLLEKFPEAQEQSYGKNSVLVFKEGMKKIVHDAVKTRNFS
;
A
#
# COMPACT_ATOMS: atom_id res chain seq x y z
N MET A 1 50.30 4.89 23.72
CA MET A 1 49.24 5.34 24.64
C MET A 1 48.79 4.11 25.41
N GLU A 2 48.74 4.19 26.74
CA GLU A 2 48.32 3.08 27.60
C GLU A 2 46.79 3.00 27.67
N LEU A 3 46.24 1.78 27.69
CA LEU A 3 44.80 1.53 27.84
C LEU A 3 44.35 1.85 29.26
N ASN A 4 43.28 2.63 29.39
CA ASN A 4 42.60 2.77 30.66
C ASN A 4 41.57 1.65 30.83
N TRP A 5 41.85 0.71 31.73
CA TRP A 5 41.01 -0.46 32.01
C TRP A 5 39.76 -0.15 32.84
N SER A 6 39.67 1.03 33.46
CA SER A 6 38.43 1.47 34.14
C SER A 6 37.39 2.02 33.17
N ARG A 7 37.76 2.21 31.89
CA ARG A 7 36.89 2.67 30.81
C ARG A 7 36.54 1.54 29.85
N CYS A 8 35.62 1.83 28.93
CA CYS A 8 35.32 0.92 27.83
C CYS A 8 36.59 0.62 27.02
N VAL A 9 37.06 -0.62 27.01
CA VAL A 9 38.29 -1.00 26.30
C VAL A 9 38.23 -0.75 24.79
N ILE A 10 37.02 -0.66 24.22
CA ILE A 10 36.78 -0.45 22.78
C ILE A 10 36.86 1.02 22.38
N CYS A 11 36.26 1.93 23.16
CA CYS A 11 36.17 3.36 22.78
C CYS A 11 36.92 4.31 23.70
N GLN A 12 37.41 3.85 24.85
CA GLN A 12 38.16 4.64 25.85
C GLN A 12 37.48 5.93 26.32
N GLN A 13 36.16 6.03 26.13
CA GLN A 13 35.33 7.18 26.49
C GLN A 13 34.38 6.83 27.63
N ASP A 14 34.12 7.81 28.49
CA ASP A 14 33.06 7.77 29.48
C ASP A 14 31.75 8.14 28.79
N THR A 15 30.78 7.23 28.82
CA THR A 15 29.46 7.47 28.25
C THR A 15 28.39 7.26 29.31
N SER A 16 27.16 7.70 29.03
CA SER A 16 26.01 7.44 29.90
C SER A 16 25.59 5.96 29.91
N GLU A 17 26.13 5.13 29.02
CA GLU A 17 25.88 3.70 28.97
C GLU A 17 26.73 2.97 30.03
N PRO A 18 26.15 2.08 30.86
CA PRO A 18 26.91 1.34 31.85
C PRO A 18 27.87 0.34 31.21
N LEU A 19 29.07 0.24 31.78
CA LEU A 19 30.07 -0.75 31.39
C LEU A 19 29.64 -2.16 31.83
N LYS A 20 29.83 -3.13 30.94
CA LYS A 20 29.61 -4.55 31.21
C LYS A 20 30.93 -5.29 31.23
N CYS A 21 31.26 -5.90 32.36
CA CYS A 21 32.40 -6.81 32.51
C CYS A 21 31.89 -8.27 32.42
N PRO A 22 32.38 -9.08 31.46
CA PRO A 22 32.03 -10.50 31.35
C PRO A 22 32.25 -11.31 32.63
N LEU A 23 33.28 -10.99 33.43
CA LEU A 23 33.59 -11.71 34.66
C LEU A 23 32.50 -11.56 35.75
N HIS A 24 31.80 -10.42 35.74
CA HIS A 24 30.71 -10.10 36.68
C HIS A 24 29.34 -10.64 36.23
N SER A 25 29.27 -11.40 35.14
CA SER A 25 28.03 -12.08 34.73
C SER A 25 27.60 -13.13 35.77
N ARG A 26 26.29 -13.21 36.02
CA ARG A 26 25.67 -14.21 36.93
C ARG A 26 25.65 -15.64 36.34
N ASP A 27 25.96 -15.79 35.05
CA ASP A 27 26.02 -17.07 34.35
C ASP A 27 27.41 -17.72 34.56
N PRO A 28 27.51 -18.97 35.08
CA PRO A 28 28.78 -19.66 35.30
C PRO A 28 29.48 -20.11 34.01
N SER A 29 28.78 -20.08 32.87
CA SER A 29 29.27 -20.54 31.58
C SER A 29 30.41 -19.66 31.05
N ASP A 30 31.57 -20.30 30.84
CA ASP A 30 32.81 -19.85 30.20
C ASP A 30 33.01 -18.32 30.06
N LYS A 31 33.23 -17.66 31.20
CA LYS A 31 33.47 -16.21 31.31
C LYS A 31 34.69 -15.75 30.49
N THR A 32 35.67 -16.65 30.34
CA THR A 32 36.89 -16.43 29.55
C THR A 32 36.61 -16.56 28.05
N GLY A 33 35.70 -17.47 27.66
CA GLY A 33 35.25 -17.65 26.28
C GLY A 33 34.66 -16.39 25.62
N VAL A 34 34.09 -15.46 26.40
CA VAL A 34 33.58 -14.18 25.89
C VAL A 34 34.73 -13.27 25.42
N TYR A 35 35.81 -13.18 26.19
CA TYR A 35 37.00 -12.43 25.79
C TYR A 35 37.68 -13.06 24.59
N ALA A 36 37.82 -14.39 24.59
CA ALA A 36 38.39 -15.12 23.45
C ALA A 36 37.58 -14.89 22.17
N SER A 37 36.25 -14.98 22.24
CA SER A 37 35.35 -14.73 21.10
C SER A 37 35.47 -13.29 20.59
N PHE A 38 35.60 -12.32 21.49
CA PHE A 38 35.77 -10.92 21.13
C PHE A 38 37.10 -10.68 20.41
N LEU A 39 38.22 -11.11 20.99
CA LEU A 39 39.56 -10.91 20.42
C LEU A 39 39.70 -11.62 19.06
N ASN A 40 39.17 -12.83 18.93
CA ASN A 40 39.12 -13.54 17.64
C ASN A 40 38.29 -12.78 16.59
N ASN A 41 37.17 -12.15 16.98
CA ASN A 41 36.42 -11.33 16.02
C ASN A 41 37.20 -10.06 15.65
N VAL A 42 37.87 -9.40 16.60
CA VAL A 42 38.72 -8.23 16.35
C VAL A 42 39.83 -8.57 15.34
N GLU A 43 40.53 -9.69 15.55
CA GLU A 43 41.55 -10.19 14.63
C GLU A 43 40.96 -10.44 13.23
N GLN A 44 39.83 -11.12 13.15
CA GLN A 44 39.18 -11.37 11.86
C GLN A 44 38.67 -10.10 11.17
N PHE A 45 38.29 -9.06 11.92
CA PHE A 45 37.96 -7.74 11.36
C PHE A 45 39.22 -7.00 10.86
N SER A 46 40.34 -7.18 11.54
CA SER A 46 41.65 -6.64 11.15
C SER A 46 42.15 -7.28 9.85
N VAL A 47 42.05 -8.61 9.73
CA VAL A 47 42.43 -9.36 8.52
C VAL A 47 41.68 -8.92 7.26
N ILE A 48 40.40 -8.52 7.41
CA ILE A 48 39.56 -8.08 6.28
C ILE A 48 39.54 -6.55 6.10
N ASP A 49 40.42 -5.82 6.81
CA ASP A 49 40.51 -4.36 6.83
C ASP A 49 39.14 -3.65 6.98
N ALA A 50 38.31 -4.17 7.91
CA ALA A 50 36.95 -3.68 8.14
C ALA A 50 36.65 -3.45 9.63
N VAL A 51 37.65 -3.00 10.38
CA VAL A 51 37.54 -2.75 11.82
C VAL A 51 36.50 -1.63 12.07
N PRO A 52 35.42 -1.89 12.84
CA PRO A 52 34.31 -0.92 13.00
C PRO A 52 34.65 0.38 13.75
N VAL A 53 35.69 0.37 14.58
CA VAL A 53 36.14 1.49 15.41
C VAL A 53 37.66 1.36 15.56
N GLU A 54 38.40 2.46 15.52
CA GLU A 54 39.83 2.46 15.84
C GLU A 54 40.05 1.98 17.27
N LEU A 55 40.76 0.87 17.40
CA LEU A 55 41.11 0.29 18.70
C LEU A 55 42.46 0.86 19.13
N LEU A 56 42.55 1.28 20.39
CA LEU A 56 43.80 1.76 20.99
C LEU A 56 44.72 0.61 21.44
N PHE A 57 44.30 -0.63 21.18
CA PHE A 57 45.07 -1.84 21.42
C PHE A 57 45.22 -2.62 20.12
N GLY A 58 46.41 -3.19 19.92
CA GLY A 58 46.73 -3.96 18.72
C GLY A 58 46.38 -5.44 18.85
N ASN A 59 46.72 -6.21 17.80
CA ASN A 59 46.51 -7.66 17.73
C ASN A 59 47.33 -8.48 18.75
N ASN A 60 48.15 -7.83 19.60
CA ASN A 60 49.03 -8.47 20.58
C ASN A 60 48.40 -8.57 21.99
N GLU A 61 47.14 -8.16 22.16
CA GLU A 61 46.45 -8.35 23.43
C GLU A 61 45.91 -9.77 23.58
N THR A 62 46.17 -10.36 24.75
CA THR A 62 45.78 -11.73 25.03
C THR A 62 44.58 -11.78 25.96
N VAL A 63 43.89 -12.93 25.96
CA VAL A 63 42.73 -13.17 26.83
C VAL A 63 43.12 -13.01 28.30
N GLU A 64 44.32 -13.46 28.69
CA GLU A 64 44.81 -13.40 30.07
C GLU A 64 44.91 -11.96 30.57
N LYS A 65 45.34 -11.02 29.72
CA LYS A 65 45.40 -9.60 30.08
C LYS A 65 44.02 -8.98 30.26
N PHE A 66 43.06 -9.37 29.42
CA PHE A 66 41.67 -8.90 29.54
C PHE A 66 41.01 -9.44 30.82
N VAL A 67 41.32 -10.68 31.18
CA VAL A 67 40.86 -11.29 32.44
C VAL A 67 41.53 -10.61 33.64
N SER A 68 42.85 -10.44 33.64
CA SER A 68 43.59 -9.86 34.77
C SER A 68 43.16 -8.43 35.09
N HIS A 69 42.80 -7.65 34.07
CA HIS A 69 42.35 -6.27 34.22
C HIS A 69 40.82 -6.12 34.27
N SER A 70 40.08 -7.23 34.28
CA SER A 70 38.60 -7.22 34.30
C SER A 70 37.99 -6.30 33.23
N ALA A 71 38.50 -6.42 32.01
CA ALA A 71 38.17 -5.55 30.88
C ALA A 71 36.65 -5.39 30.68
N ALA A 72 36.19 -4.13 30.65
CA ALA A 72 34.78 -3.82 30.51
C ALA A 72 34.51 -3.03 29.24
N TRP A 73 33.29 -3.13 28.73
CA TRP A 73 32.86 -2.42 27.53
C TRP A 73 31.38 -2.06 27.56
N HIS A 74 31.00 -1.05 26.79
CA HIS A 74 29.59 -0.77 26.52
C HIS A 74 28.96 -1.91 25.69
N LYS A 75 27.67 -2.20 25.90
CA LYS A 75 26.94 -3.19 25.10
C LYS A 75 26.90 -2.76 23.64
N SER A 76 26.67 -1.48 23.38
CA SER A 76 26.68 -0.90 22.03
C SER A 76 28.02 -1.08 21.31
N CYS A 77 29.14 -0.85 22.02
CA CYS A 77 30.50 -1.04 21.51
C CYS A 77 30.77 -2.51 21.17
N TYR A 78 30.48 -3.43 22.08
CA TYR A 78 30.69 -4.86 21.87
C TYR A 78 29.90 -5.41 20.68
N LEU A 79 28.64 -4.98 20.52
CA LEU A 79 27.79 -5.43 19.41
C LEU A 79 28.34 -5.10 18.02
N LYS A 80 29.22 -4.09 17.90
CA LYS A 80 29.92 -3.78 16.64
C LYS A 80 30.84 -4.91 16.20
N PHE A 81 31.42 -5.64 17.14
CA PHE A 81 32.32 -6.78 16.93
C PHE A 81 31.63 -8.15 17.05
N SER A 82 30.30 -8.19 16.95
CA SER A 82 29.56 -9.45 17.00
C SER A 82 29.80 -10.34 15.79
N SER A 83 29.66 -11.66 15.97
CA SER A 83 29.78 -12.67 14.90
C SER A 83 28.86 -12.39 13.71
N SER A 84 27.65 -11.90 13.97
CA SER A 84 26.70 -11.49 12.92
C SER A 84 27.19 -10.30 12.10
N LYS A 85 27.89 -9.34 12.72
CA LYS A 85 28.49 -8.20 12.00
C LYS A 85 29.72 -8.65 11.22
N LEU A 86 30.53 -9.55 11.79
CA LEU A 86 31.70 -10.13 11.13
C LEU A 86 31.31 -10.92 9.88
N ALA A 87 30.30 -11.80 9.97
CA ALA A 87 29.80 -12.54 8.82
C ALA A 87 29.29 -11.61 7.70
N LYS A 88 28.67 -10.48 8.06
CA LYS A 88 28.24 -9.46 7.08
C LYS A 88 29.44 -8.73 6.46
N ALA A 89 30.48 -8.43 7.24
CA ALA A 89 31.71 -7.81 6.73
C ALA A 89 32.45 -8.74 5.76
N LYS A 90 32.64 -10.02 6.12
CA LYS A 90 33.21 -11.03 5.23
C LYS A 90 32.44 -11.20 3.91
N LYS A 91 31.11 -11.12 3.94
CA LYS A 91 30.28 -11.13 2.71
C LYS A 91 30.48 -9.90 1.83
N ARG A 92 30.88 -8.76 2.39
CA ARG A 92 31.17 -7.54 1.63
C ARG A 92 32.55 -7.61 0.98
N THR A 93 33.56 -8.15 1.67
CA THR A 93 34.90 -8.35 1.12
C THR A 93 34.94 -9.45 0.06
N HIS A 94 34.24 -10.58 0.26
CA HIS A 94 34.15 -11.63 -0.78
C HIS A 94 33.50 -11.17 -2.10
N LYS A 95 32.61 -10.18 -2.03
CA LYS A 95 32.01 -9.56 -3.22
C LYS A 95 32.94 -8.57 -3.93
N HIS A 96 33.95 -8.06 -3.23
CA HIS A 96 34.92 -7.13 -3.79
C HIS A 96 35.93 -7.84 -4.70
N ASP A 97 36.32 -9.08 -4.38
CA ASP A 97 37.23 -9.89 -5.22
C ASP A 97 36.58 -10.45 -6.50
N THR A 98 35.26 -10.46 -6.59
CA THR A 98 34.54 -10.98 -7.77
C THR A 98 33.87 -9.92 -8.65
N GLU A 99 33.79 -8.67 -8.20
CA GLU A 99 33.40 -7.54 -9.03
C GLU A 99 33.86 -6.25 -8.34
N GLU A 100 34.69 -5.46 -9.02
CA GLU A 100 35.13 -4.14 -8.61
C GLU A 100 33.93 -3.16 -8.61
N ARG A 101 33.04 -3.27 -7.63
CA ARG A 101 31.96 -2.30 -7.40
C ARG A 101 32.43 -1.28 -6.39
N ARG A 102 32.92 -0.16 -6.94
CA ARG A 102 33.00 1.15 -6.26
C ARG A 102 31.79 1.34 -5.33
N PRO A 103 31.95 1.99 -4.16
CA PRO A 103 30.86 2.24 -3.23
C PRO A 103 29.68 2.77 -4.04
N ARG A 104 28.51 2.15 -3.89
CA ARG A 104 27.29 2.59 -4.56
C ARG A 104 27.06 4.04 -4.14
N LYS A 105 27.58 4.99 -4.92
CA LYS A 105 26.97 6.30 -5.08
C LYS A 105 25.50 5.95 -5.25
N ARG A 106 24.65 6.48 -4.36
CA ARG A 106 23.20 6.53 -4.62
C ARG A 106 23.10 6.94 -6.08
N LYS A 107 22.59 6.07 -6.96
CA LYS A 107 22.57 6.38 -8.40
C LYS A 107 21.75 7.66 -8.47
N SER A 108 22.44 8.78 -8.69
CA SER A 108 21.77 10.00 -9.09
C SER A 108 20.96 9.61 -10.32
N LEU A 109 19.73 10.11 -10.43
CA LEU A 109 18.95 9.90 -11.63
C LEU A 109 19.83 10.29 -12.83
N GLU A 110 19.95 9.38 -13.79
CA GLU A 110 20.68 9.67 -15.00
C GLU A 110 19.82 10.66 -15.80
N VAL A 111 20.30 11.91 -15.89
CA VAL A 111 19.58 13.04 -16.52
C VAL A 111 19.22 12.75 -17.99
N THR A 112 19.85 11.76 -18.62
CA THR A 112 19.60 11.32 -20.00
C THR A 112 18.57 10.19 -20.13
N LYS A 113 17.96 9.73 -19.03
CA LYS A 113 17.01 8.62 -19.02
C LYS A 113 15.72 8.98 -18.30
N CYS A 114 14.64 8.34 -18.75
CA CYS A 114 13.35 8.40 -18.08
C CYS A 114 13.42 7.69 -16.72
N PHE A 115 13.15 8.39 -15.62
CA PHE A 115 13.19 7.78 -14.27
C PHE A 115 12.13 6.68 -14.06
N LEU A 116 11.10 6.63 -14.89
CA LEU A 116 10.02 5.65 -14.81
C LEU A 116 10.38 4.32 -15.49
N CYS A 117 11.04 4.35 -16.65
CA CYS A 117 11.33 3.15 -17.46
C CYS A 117 12.82 2.89 -17.72
N GLU A 118 13.72 3.78 -17.29
CA GLU A 118 15.18 3.72 -17.49
C GLU A 118 15.65 3.75 -18.96
N LYS A 119 14.77 4.12 -19.89
CA LYS A 119 15.10 4.28 -21.31
C LYS A 119 15.39 5.74 -21.65
N GLY A 120 16.25 5.95 -22.64
CA GLY A 120 16.63 7.28 -23.14
C GLY A 120 15.65 7.85 -24.16
N GLU A 121 16.12 8.83 -24.93
CA GLU A 121 15.35 9.52 -25.98
C GLU A 121 15.10 8.65 -27.23
N GLU A 122 15.75 7.50 -27.33
CA GLU A 122 15.61 6.56 -28.46
C GLU A 122 14.16 6.12 -28.72
N GLU A 123 13.32 6.10 -27.67
CA GLU A 123 11.92 5.64 -27.77
C GLU A 123 10.91 6.80 -27.88
N SER A 124 11.17 7.95 -27.22
CA SER A 124 10.36 9.17 -27.31
C SER A 124 11.02 10.35 -26.58
N VAL A 125 10.54 11.58 -26.85
CA VAL A 125 11.02 12.82 -26.21
C VAL A 125 10.92 12.74 -24.68
N LEU A 126 12.01 13.12 -24.02
CA LEU A 126 12.09 13.25 -22.58
C LEU A 126 11.60 14.63 -22.14
N HIS A 127 10.68 14.65 -21.18
CA HIS A 127 10.21 15.86 -20.50
C HIS A 127 10.84 15.95 -19.12
N GLU A 128 11.22 17.17 -18.73
CA GLU A 128 11.79 17.42 -17.41
C GLU A 128 10.70 17.79 -16.39
N VAL A 129 10.90 17.41 -15.14
CA VAL A 129 10.05 17.86 -14.03
C VAL A 129 10.43 19.30 -13.69
N SER A 130 9.63 20.26 -14.16
CA SER A 130 9.94 21.70 -14.10
C SER A 130 9.18 22.48 -13.02
N THR A 131 8.26 21.86 -12.27
CA THR A 131 7.43 22.54 -11.25
C THR A 131 7.28 21.73 -9.98
N PHE A 132 7.29 22.42 -8.82
CA PHE A 132 7.17 21.79 -7.50
C PHE A 132 5.87 20.99 -7.38
N HIS A 133 4.81 21.48 -8.01
CA HIS A 133 3.53 20.79 -8.04
C HIS A 133 3.61 19.45 -8.79
N THR A 134 4.33 19.42 -9.92
CA THR A 134 4.49 18.18 -10.70
C THR A 134 5.37 17.18 -9.96
N ASP A 135 6.46 17.64 -9.33
CA ASP A 135 7.30 16.81 -8.47
C ASP A 135 6.48 16.17 -7.34
N LYS A 136 5.80 16.99 -6.54
CA LYS A 136 4.99 16.51 -5.42
C LYS A 136 3.93 15.51 -5.88
N ASN A 137 3.18 15.82 -6.93
CA ASN A 137 2.14 14.94 -7.46
C ASN A 137 2.72 13.58 -7.91
N ILE A 138 3.87 13.57 -8.58
CA ILE A 138 4.56 12.33 -8.97
C ILE A 138 4.95 11.51 -7.74
N ARG A 139 5.55 12.15 -6.72
CA ARG A 139 6.00 11.47 -5.51
C ARG A 139 4.82 10.92 -4.70
N ASP A 140 3.74 11.67 -4.59
CA ASP A 140 2.50 11.24 -3.94
C ASP A 140 1.92 10.01 -4.64
N MET A 141 1.78 10.04 -5.97
CA MET A 141 1.29 8.89 -6.75
C MET A 141 2.16 7.64 -6.58
N ILE A 142 3.48 7.78 -6.58
CA ILE A 142 4.42 6.66 -6.41
C ILE A 142 4.32 6.06 -5.00
N THR A 143 4.21 6.94 -3.99
CA THR A 143 4.09 6.55 -2.59
C THR A 143 2.78 5.83 -2.32
N GLU A 144 1.67 6.36 -2.82
CA GLU A 144 0.34 5.75 -2.69
C GLU A 144 0.24 4.41 -3.43
N LEU A 145 0.88 4.29 -4.60
CA LEU A 145 1.00 3.02 -5.33
C LEU A 145 1.92 2.00 -4.65
N ASN A 146 2.70 2.42 -3.64
CA ASN A 146 3.73 1.62 -2.98
C ASN A 146 4.66 0.90 -3.96
N ASP A 147 5.02 1.58 -5.06
CA ASP A 147 5.90 1.00 -6.09
C ASP A 147 7.36 1.08 -5.62
N THR A 148 7.84 0.00 -5.01
CA THR A 148 9.16 -0.05 -4.37
C THR A 148 10.31 0.26 -5.33
N GLN A 149 10.18 -0.09 -6.62
CA GLN A 149 11.20 0.23 -7.62
C GLN A 149 11.27 1.74 -7.84
N LEU A 150 10.14 2.39 -8.09
CA LEU A 150 10.09 3.84 -8.27
C LEU A 150 10.49 4.59 -7.00
N LEU A 151 10.06 4.12 -5.83
CA LEU A 151 10.45 4.68 -4.53
C LEU A 151 11.96 4.73 -4.35
N THR A 152 12.69 3.67 -4.74
CA THR A 152 14.16 3.66 -4.64
C THR A 152 14.82 4.68 -5.56
N ARG A 153 14.20 5.01 -6.70
CA ARG A 153 14.72 5.97 -7.67
C ARG A 153 14.50 7.42 -7.23
N ILE A 154 13.37 7.70 -6.57
CA ILE A 154 13.02 9.06 -6.13
C ILE A 154 13.51 9.39 -4.70
N CYS A 155 14.12 8.43 -4.00
CA CYS A 155 14.64 8.62 -2.63
C CYS A 155 15.88 9.52 -2.57
N GLY A 156 16.48 9.85 -3.72
CA GLY A 156 17.70 10.65 -3.81
C GLY A 156 17.53 12.16 -3.55
N GLY A 157 16.30 12.68 -3.57
CA GLY A 157 16.01 14.10 -3.46
C GLY A 157 14.73 14.47 -4.22
N ASP A 158 14.43 15.76 -4.31
CA ASP A 158 13.29 16.25 -5.10
C ASP A 158 13.57 16.09 -6.59
N LEU A 159 12.59 15.62 -7.36
CA LEU A 159 12.75 15.29 -8.78
C LEU A 159 13.14 16.50 -9.61
N MET A 160 12.68 17.69 -9.22
CA MET A 160 13.13 18.94 -9.86
C MET A 160 14.61 19.22 -9.61
N ALA A 161 15.06 19.08 -8.36
CA ALA A 161 16.47 19.33 -8.02
C ALA A 161 17.39 18.28 -8.64
N MET A 162 16.86 17.10 -8.93
CA MET A 162 17.54 16.03 -9.64
C MET A 162 17.41 16.11 -11.16
N GLU A 163 16.78 17.17 -11.71
CA GLU A 163 16.52 17.35 -13.14
C GLU A 163 15.90 16.10 -13.78
N ALA A 164 14.99 15.46 -13.05
CA ALA A 164 14.44 14.17 -13.43
C ALA A 164 13.66 14.28 -14.74
N LYS A 165 13.95 13.38 -15.67
CA LYS A 165 13.25 13.32 -16.96
C LYS A 165 12.32 12.12 -17.05
N TYR A 166 11.26 12.25 -17.84
CA TYR A 166 10.27 11.21 -18.08
C TYR A 166 9.71 11.25 -19.51
N HIS A 167 9.26 10.10 -20.01
CA HIS A 167 8.43 10.06 -21.21
C HIS A 167 6.97 10.38 -20.86
N LEU A 168 6.29 11.15 -21.70
CA LEU A 168 4.87 11.47 -21.50
C LEU A 168 4.01 10.20 -21.40
N SER A 169 4.32 9.17 -22.19
CA SER A 169 3.66 7.86 -22.17
C SER A 169 3.83 7.14 -20.83
N CYS A 170 5.03 7.19 -20.24
CA CYS A 170 5.32 6.63 -18.92
C CYS A 170 4.53 7.35 -17.82
N MET A 171 4.43 8.68 -17.90
CA MET A 171 3.62 9.47 -16.97
C MET A 171 2.13 9.16 -17.05
N VAL A 172 1.61 8.97 -18.27
CA VAL A 172 0.22 8.52 -18.47
C VAL A 172 -0.01 7.14 -17.86
N LYS A 173 0.94 6.20 -18.02
CA LYS A 173 0.87 4.87 -17.39
C LYS A 173 0.86 4.96 -15.87
N LEU A 174 1.70 5.79 -15.26
CA LEU A 174 1.71 6.02 -13.82
C LEU A 174 0.36 6.55 -13.33
N ARG A 175 -0.16 7.61 -13.96
CA ARG A 175 -1.48 8.19 -13.64
C ARG A 175 -2.61 7.17 -13.80
N ASN A 176 -2.57 6.32 -14.82
CA ASN A 176 -3.56 5.27 -15.03
C ASN A 176 -3.54 4.21 -13.91
N ARG A 177 -2.34 3.77 -13.50
CA ARG A 177 -2.18 2.85 -12.37
C ARG A 177 -2.72 3.47 -11.08
N HIS A 178 -2.37 4.73 -10.80
CA HIS A 178 -2.84 5.46 -9.63
C HIS A 178 -4.36 5.62 -9.63
N ARG A 179 -4.96 6.06 -10.75
CA ARG A 179 -6.42 6.11 -10.89
C ARG A 179 -7.09 4.76 -10.68
N SER A 180 -6.47 3.67 -11.13
CA SER A 180 -7.00 2.32 -10.88
C SER A 180 -6.94 1.95 -9.40
N LEU A 181 -5.91 2.36 -8.66
CA LEU A 181 -5.81 2.15 -7.21
C LEU A 181 -6.91 2.92 -6.49
N ILE A 182 -7.07 4.22 -6.78
CA ILE A 182 -8.11 5.05 -6.18
C ILE A 182 -9.49 4.43 -6.42
N ARG A 183 -9.80 3.99 -7.64
CA ARG A 183 -11.06 3.29 -7.94
C ARG A 183 -11.25 2.01 -7.13
N LYS A 184 -10.19 1.24 -6.89
CA LYS A 184 -10.25 0.03 -6.07
C LYS A 184 -10.43 0.35 -4.59
N GLN A 185 -9.79 1.40 -4.09
CA GLN A 185 -9.94 1.87 -2.70
C GLN A 185 -11.33 2.47 -2.46
N SER A 186 -11.92 3.15 -3.44
CA SER A 186 -13.32 3.59 -3.39
C SER A 186 -14.33 2.44 -3.42
N GLN A 187 -13.90 1.18 -3.61
CA GLN A 187 -14.78 0.01 -3.71
C GLN A 187 -14.82 -0.88 -2.46
N VAL A 188 -14.00 -0.67 -1.42
CA VAL A 188 -14.05 -1.48 -0.17
C VAL A 188 -13.62 -0.60 1.03
N PRO A 189 -14.42 -0.41 2.11
CA PRO A 189 -15.30 -1.37 2.80
C PRO A 189 -16.74 -0.88 3.17
N ASP A 190 -17.40 -0.03 2.36
CA ASP A 190 -18.84 0.28 2.53
C ASP A 190 -19.78 -0.67 1.74
N ASP A 191 -19.22 -1.57 0.91
CA ASP A 191 -19.95 -2.27 -0.16
C ASP A 191 -20.81 -3.46 0.31
N ILE A 192 -20.50 -4.13 1.42
CA ILE A 192 -21.35 -5.25 1.90
C ILE A 192 -22.66 -4.71 2.49
N ASP A 193 -22.57 -3.75 3.41
CA ASP A 193 -23.76 -3.15 4.03
C ASP A 193 -24.56 -2.36 2.99
N SER A 194 -23.89 -1.63 2.09
CA SER A 194 -24.56 -0.94 0.98
C SER A 194 -25.28 -1.91 0.03
N LYS A 195 -24.66 -3.02 -0.38
CA LYS A 195 -25.34 -4.03 -1.22
C LYS A 195 -26.47 -4.74 -0.49
N MET A 196 -26.31 -5.04 0.80
CA MET A 196 -27.37 -5.62 1.62
C MET A 196 -28.53 -4.65 1.78
N ASN A 197 -28.26 -3.36 1.99
CA ASN A 197 -29.25 -2.30 2.08
C ASN A 197 -29.92 -2.00 0.73
N GLU A 198 -29.20 -2.01 -0.39
CA GLU A 198 -29.77 -1.93 -1.75
C GLU A 198 -30.74 -3.10 -2.00
N SER A 199 -30.34 -4.30 -1.59
CA SER A 199 -31.19 -5.51 -1.68
C SER A 199 -32.42 -5.37 -0.78
N ARG A 200 -32.26 -4.84 0.43
CA ARG A 200 -33.35 -4.57 1.38
C ARG A 200 -34.35 -3.54 0.84
N ALA A 201 -33.87 -2.44 0.22
CA ALA A 201 -34.73 -1.45 -0.42
C ALA A 201 -35.53 -2.07 -1.57
N PHE A 202 -34.90 -2.92 -2.39
CA PHE A 202 -35.58 -3.59 -3.50
C PHE A 202 -36.64 -4.59 -3.03
N VAL A 203 -36.33 -5.43 -2.02
CA VAL A 203 -37.31 -6.38 -1.45
C VAL A 203 -38.52 -5.66 -0.85
N LYS A 204 -38.30 -4.51 -0.19
CA LYS A 204 -39.38 -3.70 0.34
C LYS A 204 -40.27 -3.12 -0.77
N LEU A 205 -39.68 -2.68 -1.88
CA LEU A 205 -40.41 -2.21 -3.06
C LEU A 205 -41.25 -3.33 -3.69
N THR A 206 -40.67 -4.52 -3.87
CA THR A 206 -41.40 -5.66 -4.45
C THR A 206 -42.56 -6.08 -3.56
N ARG A 207 -42.35 -6.11 -2.24
CA ARG A 207 -43.41 -6.42 -1.27
C ARG A 207 -44.57 -5.41 -1.34
N TYR A 208 -44.26 -4.11 -1.45
CA TYR A 208 -45.28 -3.08 -1.64
C TYR A 208 -46.11 -3.32 -2.91
N ILE A 209 -45.47 -3.69 -4.03
CA ILE A 209 -46.17 -4.01 -5.28
C ILE A 209 -47.04 -5.26 -5.11
N GLU A 210 -46.53 -6.31 -4.46
CA GLU A 210 -47.28 -7.56 -4.18
C GLU A 210 -48.53 -7.29 -3.33
N GLU A 211 -48.39 -6.51 -2.25
CA GLU A 211 -49.49 -6.09 -1.38
C GLU A 211 -50.54 -5.26 -2.16
N ALA A 212 -50.09 -4.33 -3.01
CA ALA A 212 -50.95 -3.48 -3.82
C ALA A 212 -51.70 -4.26 -4.91
N VAL A 213 -51.05 -5.25 -5.54
CA VAL A 213 -51.71 -6.14 -6.51
C VAL A 213 -52.78 -6.97 -5.81
N THR A 214 -52.47 -7.51 -4.63
CA THR A 214 -53.43 -8.29 -3.84
C THR A 214 -54.63 -7.45 -3.41
N SER A 215 -54.43 -6.16 -3.10
CA SER A 215 -55.52 -5.23 -2.76
C SER A 215 -56.31 -4.70 -3.97
N GLY A 216 -55.95 -5.11 -5.19
CA GLY A 216 -56.69 -4.80 -6.41
C GLY A 216 -56.07 -3.72 -7.31
N THR A 217 -54.90 -3.18 -6.95
CA THR A 217 -54.18 -2.17 -7.73
C THR A 217 -53.20 -2.85 -8.70
N HIS A 218 -53.46 -2.75 -10.00
CA HIS A 218 -52.73 -3.52 -11.02
C HIS A 218 -51.93 -2.64 -12.01
N LEU A 219 -51.91 -1.33 -11.79
CA LEU A 219 -51.30 -0.32 -12.66
C LEU A 219 -50.37 0.55 -11.83
N PHE A 220 -49.10 0.64 -12.24
CA PHE A 220 -48.10 1.42 -11.51
C PHE A 220 -47.27 2.27 -12.47
N LYS A 221 -47.21 3.58 -12.24
CA LYS A 221 -46.34 4.44 -13.07
C LYS A 221 -44.88 4.19 -12.69
N LEU A 222 -44.01 4.00 -13.69
CA LEU A 222 -42.58 3.77 -13.43
C LEU A 222 -41.90 4.98 -12.79
N SER A 223 -42.39 6.20 -13.01
CA SER A 223 -41.91 7.39 -12.32
C SER A 223 -42.18 7.34 -10.82
N GLU A 224 -43.36 6.89 -10.41
CA GLU A 224 -43.76 6.76 -9.01
C GLU A 224 -42.97 5.65 -8.32
N ILE A 225 -42.85 4.48 -8.97
CA ILE A 225 -42.00 3.37 -8.51
C ILE A 225 -40.55 3.81 -8.35
N HIS A 226 -40.01 4.56 -9.32
CA HIS A 226 -38.63 5.04 -9.27
C HIS A 226 -38.40 5.98 -8.09
N SER A 227 -39.28 6.97 -7.90
CA SER A 227 -39.22 7.87 -6.74
C SER A 227 -39.30 7.10 -5.43
N LEU A 228 -40.24 6.15 -5.31
CA LEU A 228 -40.39 5.35 -4.09
C LEU A 228 -39.15 4.50 -3.79
N HIS A 229 -38.50 3.96 -4.83
CA HIS A 229 -37.25 3.24 -4.66
C HIS A 229 -36.08 4.14 -4.25
N VAL A 230 -35.98 5.35 -4.82
CA VAL A 230 -34.96 6.33 -4.45
C VAL A 230 -35.13 6.77 -3.01
N THR A 231 -36.35 7.14 -2.59
CA THR A 231 -36.65 7.48 -1.19
C THR A 231 -36.28 6.33 -0.25
N ARG A 232 -36.56 5.08 -0.64
CA ARG A 232 -36.22 3.92 0.19
C ARG A 232 -34.72 3.65 0.28
N LEU A 233 -33.93 4.05 -0.71
CA LEU A 233 -32.48 4.00 -0.65
C LEU A 233 -31.92 5.12 0.23
N GLU A 234 -32.50 6.32 0.17
CA GLU A 234 -32.13 7.46 1.01
C GLU A 234 -32.37 7.16 2.50
N GLU A 235 -33.50 6.54 2.87
CA GLU A 235 -33.76 6.07 4.24
C GLU A 235 -32.74 5.05 4.75
N LEU A 236 -32.02 4.38 3.84
CA LEU A 236 -30.97 3.42 4.16
C LEU A 236 -29.57 4.03 4.05
N ASN A 237 -29.48 5.36 4.00
CA ASN A 237 -28.25 6.12 3.82
C ASN A 237 -27.49 5.75 2.53
N ILE A 238 -28.19 5.27 1.49
CA ILE A 238 -27.61 4.99 0.17
C ILE A 238 -27.90 6.16 -0.76
N HIS A 239 -26.90 7.01 -0.98
CA HIS A 239 -26.98 8.11 -1.93
C HIS A 239 -26.42 7.68 -3.29
N LYS A 240 -27.27 7.08 -4.13
CA LYS A 240 -26.90 6.57 -5.45
C LYS A 240 -27.90 6.97 -6.53
N GLN A 241 -27.38 7.32 -7.70
CA GLN A 241 -28.22 7.57 -8.86
C GLN A 241 -28.82 6.26 -9.39
N VAL A 242 -30.13 6.10 -9.24
CA VAL A 242 -30.86 4.93 -9.74
C VAL A 242 -31.21 5.08 -11.21
N ASN A 243 -30.75 4.16 -12.04
CA ASN A 243 -31.15 4.07 -13.44
C ASN A 243 -32.57 3.46 -13.57
N LYS A 244 -33.51 4.25 -14.12
CA LYS A 244 -34.92 3.85 -14.33
C LYS A 244 -35.07 2.60 -15.18
N THR A 245 -34.32 2.49 -16.29
CA THR A 245 -34.39 1.35 -17.21
C THR A 245 -33.92 0.06 -16.53
N ARG A 246 -32.86 0.14 -15.73
CA ARG A 246 -32.33 -1.02 -14.99
C ARG A 246 -33.28 -1.46 -13.87
N LEU A 247 -33.90 -0.52 -13.16
CA LEU A 247 -34.91 -0.83 -12.14
C LEU A 247 -36.12 -1.54 -12.76
N LYS A 248 -36.62 -1.03 -13.90
CA LYS A 248 -37.70 -1.65 -14.67
C LYS A 248 -37.37 -3.09 -15.07
N ALA A 249 -36.19 -3.33 -15.64
CA ALA A 249 -35.78 -4.67 -16.06
C ALA A 249 -35.81 -5.66 -14.89
N ARG A 250 -35.29 -5.27 -13.72
CA ARG A 250 -35.32 -6.09 -12.50
C ARG A 250 -36.74 -6.36 -11.99
N LEU A 251 -37.65 -5.40 -12.11
CA LEU A 251 -39.05 -5.57 -11.71
C LEU A 251 -39.79 -6.55 -12.64
N LEU A 252 -39.57 -6.46 -13.95
CA LEU A 252 -40.14 -7.38 -14.92
C LEU A 252 -39.59 -8.81 -14.76
N GLU A 253 -38.32 -8.96 -14.40
CA GLU A 253 -37.74 -10.25 -14.06
C GLU A 253 -38.39 -10.86 -12.80
N LYS A 254 -38.67 -10.04 -11.78
CA LYS A 254 -39.32 -10.47 -10.53
C LYS A 254 -40.81 -10.77 -10.72
N PHE A 255 -41.49 -10.06 -11.62
CA PHE A 255 -42.92 -10.18 -11.87
C PHE A 255 -43.20 -10.58 -13.33
N PRO A 256 -43.20 -11.88 -13.66
CA PRO A 256 -43.48 -12.37 -15.02
C PRO A 256 -44.89 -12.05 -15.53
N GLU A 257 -45.81 -11.71 -14.63
CA GLU A 257 -47.18 -11.31 -14.96
C GLU A 257 -47.32 -9.81 -15.26
N ALA A 258 -46.26 -9.03 -15.02
CA ALA A 258 -46.23 -7.63 -15.33
C ALA A 258 -45.66 -7.40 -16.73
N GLN A 259 -46.21 -6.42 -17.44
CA GLN A 259 -45.72 -5.95 -18.73
C GLN A 259 -45.59 -4.43 -18.71
N GLU A 260 -44.68 -3.89 -19.51
CA GLU A 260 -44.57 -2.45 -19.72
C GLU A 260 -45.55 -2.00 -20.80
N GLN A 261 -46.25 -0.91 -20.52
CA GLN A 261 -46.99 -0.13 -21.50
C GLN A 261 -46.41 1.28 -21.51
N SER A 262 -45.97 1.72 -22.69
CA SER A 262 -45.38 3.04 -22.86
C SER A 262 -46.29 3.92 -23.73
N TYR A 263 -46.48 5.15 -23.28
CA TYR A 263 -47.19 6.19 -24.01
C TYR A 263 -46.36 7.47 -23.95
N GLY A 264 -45.59 7.71 -25.02
CA GLY A 264 -44.64 8.82 -25.09
C GLY A 264 -43.60 8.77 -23.96
N LYS A 265 -43.59 9.79 -23.10
CA LYS A 265 -42.65 9.90 -21.96
C LYS A 265 -43.10 9.11 -20.73
N ASN A 266 -44.32 8.58 -20.73
CA ASN A 266 -44.88 7.88 -19.58
C ASN A 266 -44.82 6.37 -19.81
N SER A 267 -44.15 5.66 -18.92
CA SER A 267 -44.15 4.19 -18.88
C SER A 267 -44.89 3.71 -17.63
N VAL A 268 -45.77 2.73 -17.82
CA VAL A 268 -46.61 2.12 -16.80
C VAL A 268 -46.33 0.62 -16.78
N LEU A 269 -46.17 0.08 -15.57
CA LEU A 269 -46.15 -1.35 -15.32
C LEU A 269 -47.59 -1.82 -15.13
N VAL A 270 -48.05 -2.72 -15.99
CA VAL A 270 -49.43 -3.23 -15.98
C VAL A 270 -49.41 -4.73 -15.76
N PHE A 271 -50.11 -5.20 -14.75
CA PHE A 271 -50.30 -6.64 -14.52
C PHE A 271 -51.39 -7.19 -15.43
N LYS A 272 -51.27 -8.46 -15.84
CA LYS A 272 -52.24 -9.15 -16.72
C LYS A 272 -53.69 -8.95 -16.28
N GLU A 273 -53.95 -9.06 -14.98
CA GLU A 273 -55.31 -8.90 -14.42
C GLU A 273 -55.83 -7.45 -14.55
N GLY A 274 -54.96 -6.46 -14.36
CA GLY A 274 -55.29 -5.05 -14.64
C GLY A 274 -55.57 -4.81 -16.11
N MET A 275 -54.81 -5.45 -17.00
CA MET A 275 -55.04 -5.35 -18.44
C MET A 275 -56.39 -5.95 -18.84
N LYS A 276 -56.77 -7.11 -18.28
CA LYS A 276 -58.10 -7.71 -18.51
C LYS A 276 -59.22 -6.75 -18.10
N LYS A 277 -59.10 -6.12 -16.93
CA LYS A 277 -60.08 -5.12 -16.45
C LYS A 277 -60.21 -3.95 -17.41
N ILE A 278 -59.09 -3.35 -17.83
CA ILE A 278 -59.09 -2.24 -18.78
C ILE A 278 -59.75 -2.64 -20.10
N VAL A 279 -59.39 -3.80 -20.66
CA VAL A 279 -59.96 -4.28 -21.93
C VAL A 279 -61.46 -4.55 -21.79
N HIS A 280 -61.87 -5.20 -20.70
CA HIS A 280 -63.28 -5.48 -20.43
C HIS A 280 -64.10 -4.18 -20.31
N ASP A 281 -63.59 -3.17 -19.61
CA ASP A 281 -64.28 -1.88 -19.46
C ASP A 281 -64.31 -1.09 -20.79
N ALA A 282 -63.26 -1.18 -21.59
CA ALA A 282 -63.23 -0.60 -22.94
C ALA A 282 -64.22 -1.30 -23.90
N VAL A 283 -64.40 -2.61 -23.77
CA VAL A 283 -65.39 -3.39 -24.55
C VAL A 283 -66.81 -3.04 -24.13
N LYS A 284 -67.07 -2.82 -22.82
CA LYS A 284 -68.38 -2.38 -22.33
C LYS A 284 -68.77 -0.98 -22.79
N THR A 285 -67.79 -0.09 -22.94
CA THR A 285 -68.03 1.31 -23.32
C THR A 285 -68.10 1.52 -24.82
N ARG A 286 -67.53 0.59 -25.62
CA ARG A 286 -67.73 0.57 -27.06
C ARG A 286 -69.02 -0.20 -27.38
N ASN A 287 -70.06 0.53 -27.81
CA ASN A 287 -71.15 -0.08 -28.56
C ASN A 287 -70.55 -0.71 -29.83
N PHE A 288 -70.44 -2.03 -29.86
CA PHE A 288 -70.30 -2.78 -31.10
C PHE A 288 -71.70 -2.86 -31.72
N SER A 289 -72.19 -1.72 -32.23
CA SER A 289 -73.33 -1.65 -33.13
C SER A 289 -72.84 -1.54 -34.56
#